data_AF-A0A5T9SKS5-F1
#
_entry.id   AF-A0A5T9SKS5-F1
#
_cell.length_a   1.000
_cell.length_b   1.000
_cell.length_c   1.000
_cell.angle_alpha   90.00
_cell.angle_beta   90.00
_cell.angle_gamma   90.00
#
_symmetry.space_group_name_H-M   'P 1'
#
loop_
_entity.id
_entity.type
_entity.pdbx_description
1 polymer ?
#
loop_
_entity_poly.entity_id
_entity_poly.type
_entity_poly.pdbx_seq_one_letter_code
_entity_poly.pdbx_strand_id
1 'polypeptide(L)'
;MQTFTAKQYLAIDIANNFGLDKKTWDERLAWFDENKDNLMNQLEAAEEPALYYAGVKAYEDMLAGKPIGYTIALDATASGLQLLACLTGDRKAAQLCNVVNYYGSEGKARRSDAYTVIYRTMLKAVGQSSRVKRDDCKQAVNP
;
A
#
# COMPACT_ATOMS: atom_id res chain seq x y z
N MET A 1 4.71 -16.31 4.17
CA MET A 1 3.76 -15.20 4.45
C MET A 1 3.97 -14.81 5.90
N GLN A 2 4.25 -13.54 6.18
CA GLN A 2 4.32 -13.05 7.56
C GLN A 2 2.90 -12.78 8.11
N THR A 3 2.73 -12.84 9.42
CA THR A 3 1.44 -12.67 10.10
C THR A 3 1.50 -11.49 11.06
N PHE A 4 0.36 -10.81 11.24
CA PHE A 4 0.24 -9.67 12.14
C PHE A 4 -0.84 -9.90 13.19
N THR A 5 -0.70 -9.25 14.34
CA THR A 5 -1.76 -9.18 15.36
C THR A 5 -2.89 -8.27 14.89
N ALA A 6 -4.08 -8.39 15.51
CA ALA A 6 -5.21 -7.50 15.22
C ALA A 6 -4.86 -6.01 15.37
N LYS A 7 -4.09 -5.66 16.41
CA LYS A 7 -3.58 -4.30 16.63
C LYS A 7 -2.68 -3.83 15.49
N GLN A 8 -1.79 -4.70 15.00
CA GLN A 8 -0.89 -4.38 13.89
C GLN A 8 -1.65 -4.22 12.58
N TYR A 9 -2.69 -5.02 12.33
CA TYR A 9 -3.58 -4.82 11.18
C TYR A 9 -4.29 -3.46 11.22
N LEU A 10 -4.77 -3.04 12.39
CA LEU A 10 -5.36 -1.72 12.57
C LEU A 10 -4.34 -0.59 12.36
N ALA A 11 -3.11 -0.75 12.87
CA ALA A 11 -2.02 0.20 12.62
C ALA A 11 -1.65 0.31 11.14
N ILE A 12 -1.59 -0.82 10.43
CA ILE A 12 -1.35 -0.89 8.99
C ILE A 12 -2.45 -0.16 8.22
N ASP A 13 -3.71 -0.36 8.59
CA ASP A 13 -4.86 0.29 7.97
C ASP A 13 -4.83 1.82 8.14
N ILE A 14 -4.54 2.30 9.35
CA ILE A 14 -4.35 3.73 9.62
C ILE A 14 -3.21 4.29 8.76
N ALA A 15 -2.07 3.59 8.67
CA ALA A 15 -0.96 4.00 7.79
C ALA A 15 -1.34 3.98 6.30
N ASN A 16 -2.20 3.06 5.86
CA ASN A 16 -2.70 3.03 4.48
C ASN A 16 -3.53 4.27 4.18
N ASN A 17 -4.50 4.59 5.05
CA ASN A 17 -5.37 5.75 4.90
C ASN A 17 -4.62 7.08 5.02
N PHE A 18 -3.44 7.09 5.66
CA PHE A 18 -2.54 8.24 5.62
C PHE A 18 -1.87 8.45 4.24
N GLY A 19 -1.71 7.38 3.44
CA GLY A 19 -1.09 7.41 2.11
C GLY A 19 0.15 6.52 1.95
N LEU A 20 0.42 5.63 2.91
CA LEU A 20 1.59 4.74 2.90
C LEU A 20 1.28 3.34 2.32
N ASP A 21 0.18 3.19 1.59
CA ASP A 21 -0.31 1.93 1.01
C ASP A 21 0.72 1.23 0.08
N LYS A 22 1.71 1.99 -0.42
CA LYS A 22 2.80 1.51 -1.30
C LYS A 22 4.07 1.10 -0.56
N LYS A 23 4.17 1.36 0.76
CA LYS A 23 5.31 1.00 1.61
C LYS A 23 5.27 -0.47 2.01
N THR A 24 6.37 -1.03 2.50
CA THR A 24 6.38 -2.36 3.11
C THR A 24 5.60 -2.37 4.43
N TRP A 25 5.23 -3.55 4.93
CA TRP A 25 4.53 -3.66 6.21
C TRP A 25 5.36 -3.13 7.38
N ASP A 26 6.66 -3.43 7.42
CA ASP A 26 7.59 -2.94 8.43
C ASP A 26 7.65 -1.42 8.45
N GLU A 27 7.76 -0.78 7.28
CA GLU A 27 7.78 0.69 7.15
C GLU A 27 6.47 1.33 7.64
N ARG A 28 5.31 0.70 7.36
CA ARG A 28 4.00 1.21 7.82
C ARG A 28 3.88 1.11 9.34
N LEU A 29 4.29 -0.02 9.92
CA LEU A 29 4.28 -0.21 11.37
C LEU A 29 5.26 0.72 12.08
N ALA A 30 6.47 0.92 11.53
CA ALA A 30 7.43 1.87 12.07
C ALA A 30 6.89 3.30 12.06
N TRP A 31 6.32 3.74 10.92
CA TRP A 31 5.66 5.04 10.84
C TRP A 31 4.54 5.18 11.87
N PHE A 32 3.70 4.15 12.03
CA PHE A 32 2.64 4.18 13.03
C PHE A 32 3.20 4.30 14.45
N ASP A 33 4.22 3.51 14.80
CA ASP A 33 4.83 3.56 16.14
C ASP A 33 5.49 4.91 16.45
N GLU A 34 6.05 5.59 15.46
CA GLU A 34 6.61 6.95 15.57
C GLU A 34 5.53 8.02 15.75
N ASN A 35 4.31 7.80 15.24
CA ASN A 35 3.25 8.81 15.18
C ASN A 35 2.04 8.51 16.07
N LYS A 36 1.96 7.33 16.71
CA LYS A 36 0.78 6.85 17.44
C LYS A 36 0.27 7.78 18.54
N ASP A 37 1.16 8.58 19.13
CA ASP A 37 0.82 9.54 20.19
C ASP A 37 0.32 10.90 19.63
N ASN A 38 0.34 11.07 18.30
CA ASN A 38 0.03 12.32 17.62
C ASN A 38 -0.85 12.14 16.36
N LEU A 39 -1.54 10.99 16.22
CA LEU A 39 -2.26 10.62 15.00
C LEU A 39 -3.33 11.64 14.59
N MET A 40 -4.08 12.18 15.56
CA MET A 40 -5.16 13.14 15.30
C MET A 40 -4.66 14.46 14.70
N ASN A 41 -3.44 14.88 15.02
CA ASN A 41 -2.85 16.09 14.45
C ASN A 41 -2.36 15.90 13.01
N GLN A 42 -2.29 14.65 12.53
CA GLN A 42 -1.93 14.30 11.15
C GLN A 42 -3.16 14.16 10.24
N LEU A 43 -4.38 14.31 10.77
CA LEU A 43 -5.64 14.05 10.05
C LEU A 43 -5.75 14.85 8.74
N GLU A 44 -5.40 16.13 8.75
CA GLU A 44 -5.51 16.99 7.56
C GLU A 44 -4.50 16.61 6.45
N ALA A 45 -3.42 15.92 6.80
CA ALA A 45 -2.39 15.49 5.86
C ALA A 45 -2.66 14.09 5.27
N ALA A 46 -3.67 13.36 5.78
CA ALA A 46 -4.00 12.03 5.32
C ALA A 46 -4.60 12.04 3.90
N GLU A 47 -4.22 11.07 3.06
CA GLU A 47 -4.83 10.89 1.73
C GLU A 47 -6.34 10.60 1.82
N GLU A 48 -6.79 9.85 2.83
CA GLU A 48 -8.20 9.52 3.08
C GLU A 48 -8.64 9.95 4.50
N PRO A 49 -8.90 11.26 4.75
CA PRO A 49 -9.10 11.78 6.11
C PRO A 49 -10.22 11.11 6.90
N ALA A 50 -11.37 10.83 6.27
CA ALA A 50 -12.51 10.23 6.96
C ALA A 50 -12.22 8.79 7.43
N LEU A 51 -11.56 7.98 6.58
CA LEU A 51 -11.18 6.61 6.92
C LEU A 51 -10.04 6.58 7.93
N TYR A 52 -9.06 7.47 7.77
CA TYR A 52 -7.97 7.66 8.73
C TYR A 52 -8.53 7.99 10.12
N TYR A 53 -9.44 8.97 10.21
CA TYR A 53 -10.10 9.31 11.47
C TYR A 53 -10.81 8.12 12.11
N ALA A 54 -11.62 7.39 11.33
CA ALA A 54 -12.34 6.22 11.83
C ALA A 54 -11.40 5.14 12.39
N GLY A 55 -10.29 4.88 11.70
CA GLY A 55 -9.25 3.97 12.17
C GLY A 55 -8.58 4.45 13.47
N VAL A 56 -8.25 5.74 13.57
CA VAL A 56 -7.67 6.33 14.79
C VAL A 56 -8.63 6.22 15.98
N LYS A 57 -9.92 6.52 15.79
CA LYS A 57 -10.94 6.34 16.84
C LYS A 57 -11.07 4.88 17.28
N ALA A 58 -11.04 3.94 16.34
CA ALA A 58 -11.05 2.52 16.66
C ALA A 58 -9.80 2.09 17.45
N TYR A 59 -8.63 2.67 17.14
CA TYR A 59 -7.40 2.40 17.88
C TYR A 59 -7.47 2.92 19.31
N GLU A 60 -7.99 4.13 19.51
CA GLU A 60 -8.22 4.71 20.85
C GLU A 60 -9.20 3.87 21.68
N ASP A 61 -10.32 3.45 21.08
CA ASP A 61 -11.32 2.62 21.78
C ASP A 61 -10.76 1.22 22.11
N MET A 62 -9.95 0.64 21.22
CA MET A 62 -9.23 -0.61 21.50
C MET A 62 -8.25 -0.44 22.68
N LEU A 63 -7.48 0.65 22.75
CA LEU A 63 -6.58 0.93 23.88
C LEU A 63 -7.35 1.12 25.19
N ALA A 64 -8.56 1.69 25.13
CA ALA A 64 -9.46 1.83 26.27
C ALA A 64 -10.18 0.52 26.65
N GLY A 65 -9.89 -0.60 25.97
CA GLY A 65 -10.51 -1.90 26.24
C GLY A 65 -11.97 -2.00 25.81
N LYS A 66 -12.44 -1.10 24.93
CA LYS A 66 -13.82 -1.13 24.41
C LYS A 66 -13.91 -2.05 23.19
N PRO A 67 -15.08 -2.67 22.95
CA PRO A 67 -15.33 -3.40 21.71
C PRO A 67 -15.34 -2.42 20.52
N ILE A 68 -14.76 -2.85 19.40
CA ILE A 68 -14.76 -2.10 18.14
C ILE A 68 -15.49 -2.89 17.05
N GLY A 69 -16.29 -2.18 16.24
CA GLY A 69 -16.94 -2.73 15.04
C GLY A 69 -16.30 -2.28 13.73
N TYR A 70 -15.18 -1.56 13.82
CA TYR A 70 -14.44 -1.06 12.66
C TYR A 70 -13.76 -2.19 11.90
N THR A 71 -13.90 -2.17 10.57
CA THR A 71 -13.30 -3.14 9.65
C THR A 71 -12.11 -2.50 8.95
N ILE A 72 -10.97 -3.19 8.95
CA ILE A 72 -9.79 -2.77 8.18
C ILE A 72 -9.91 -3.12 6.69
N ALA A 73 -9.21 -2.37 5.84
CA ALA A 73 -9.17 -2.59 4.40
C ALA A 73 -7.84 -3.21 3.94
N LEU A 74 -7.92 -4.21 3.06
CA LEU A 74 -6.78 -4.82 2.38
C LEU A 74 -7.09 -4.99 0.90
N ASP A 75 -6.41 -4.20 0.06
CA ASP A 75 -6.71 -4.14 -1.37
C ASP A 75 -5.82 -5.05 -2.23
N ALA A 76 -6.42 -5.56 -3.30
CA ALA A 76 -5.71 -6.22 -4.38
C ALA A 76 -4.87 -5.22 -5.19
N THR A 77 -3.55 -5.43 -5.27
CA THR A 77 -2.64 -4.56 -6.02
C THR A 77 -2.66 -4.90 -7.51
N ALA A 78 -3.44 -4.14 -8.29
CA ALA A 78 -3.67 -4.35 -9.74
C ALA A 78 -4.36 -5.69 -10.04
N SER A 79 -5.59 -5.87 -9.52
CA SER A 79 -6.37 -7.11 -9.60
C SER A 79 -6.45 -7.74 -10.99
N GLY A 80 -6.73 -6.95 -12.04
CA GLY A 80 -6.78 -7.46 -13.42
C GLY A 80 -5.45 -8.07 -13.87
N LEU A 81 -4.33 -7.41 -13.55
CA LEU A 81 -2.99 -7.91 -13.85
C LEU A 81 -2.66 -9.17 -13.03
N GLN A 82 -3.09 -9.24 -11.78
CA GLN A 82 -2.92 -10.44 -10.94
C GLN A 82 -3.61 -11.65 -11.56
N LEU A 83 -4.88 -11.49 -11.98
CA LEU A 83 -5.64 -12.56 -12.62
C LEU A 83 -5.00 -13.00 -13.94
N LEU A 84 -4.62 -12.06 -14.80
CA LEU A 84 -3.95 -12.37 -16.07
C LEU A 84 -2.62 -13.11 -15.87
N ALA A 85 -1.80 -12.67 -14.91
CA ALA A 85 -0.53 -13.34 -14.60
C ALA A 85 -0.73 -14.79 -14.16
N CYS A 86 -1.76 -15.05 -13.35
CA CYS A 86 -2.13 -16.41 -12.93
C CYS A 86 -2.63 -17.25 -14.11
N LEU A 87 -3.50 -16.69 -14.97
CA LEU A 87 -4.07 -17.39 -16.12
C LEU A 87 -3.02 -17.77 -17.16
N THR A 88 -2.03 -16.91 -17.40
CA THR A 88 -0.99 -17.14 -18.41
C THR A 88 0.27 -17.79 -17.84
N GLY A 89 0.38 -17.95 -16.52
CA GLY A 89 1.58 -18.44 -15.87
C GLY A 89 2.78 -17.50 -15.97
N ASP A 90 2.55 -16.19 -16.19
CA ASP A 90 3.61 -15.21 -16.36
C ASP A 90 4.22 -14.80 -15.01
N ARG A 91 5.38 -15.38 -14.71
CA ARG A 91 6.14 -15.06 -13.48
C ARG A 91 6.61 -13.61 -13.41
N LYS A 92 6.92 -12.96 -14.53
CA LYS A 92 7.39 -11.56 -14.52
C LYS A 92 6.22 -10.64 -14.20
N ALA A 93 5.05 -10.86 -14.81
CA ALA A 93 3.83 -10.14 -14.47
C ALA A 93 3.45 -10.37 -13.00
N ALA A 94 3.53 -11.61 -12.53
CA ALA A 94 3.23 -11.98 -11.14
C ALA A 94 4.10 -11.23 -10.10
N GLN A 95 5.37 -10.92 -10.42
CA GLN A 95 6.28 -10.14 -9.57
C GLN A 95 5.92 -8.64 -9.53
N LEU A 96 5.31 -8.10 -10.59
CA LEU A 96 4.91 -6.69 -10.67
C LEU A 96 3.69 -6.40 -9.80
N CYS A 97 2.79 -7.38 -9.65
CA CYS A 97 1.51 -7.24 -8.95
C CYS A 97 1.41 -8.07 -7.66
N ASN A 98 2.54 -8.47 -7.07
CA ASN A 98 2.62 -9.13 -5.78
C ASN A 98 1.93 -10.52 -5.70
N VAL A 99 1.67 -11.18 -6.83
CA VAL A 99 1.21 -12.59 -6.85
C VAL A 99 2.32 -13.51 -6.35
N VAL A 100 3.57 -13.19 -6.71
CA VAL A 100 4.76 -13.81 -6.12
C VAL A 100 5.68 -12.75 -5.57
N ASN A 101 6.46 -13.10 -4.55
CA ASN A 101 7.42 -12.18 -3.94
C ASN A 101 8.46 -11.72 -4.96
N TYR A 102 8.75 -10.43 -4.93
CA TYR A 102 9.91 -9.84 -5.56
C TYR A 102 10.91 -9.40 -4.48
N TYR A 103 12.13 -9.90 -4.55
CA TYR A 103 13.19 -9.63 -3.58
C TYR A 103 14.17 -8.62 -4.17
N GLY A 104 14.46 -7.56 -3.41
CA GLY A 104 15.56 -6.65 -3.74
C GLY A 104 16.92 -7.24 -3.35
N SER A 105 17.98 -6.46 -3.57
CA SER A 105 19.36 -6.79 -3.16
C SER A 105 19.51 -7.05 -1.65
N GLU A 106 18.61 -6.52 -0.83
CA GLU A 106 18.61 -6.66 0.64
C GLU A 106 17.93 -7.95 1.13
N GLY A 107 17.46 -8.83 0.23
CA GLY A 107 16.82 -10.10 0.60
C GLY A 107 15.43 -9.98 1.24
N LYS A 108 14.91 -8.76 1.42
CA LYS A 108 13.53 -8.51 1.87
C LYS A 108 12.56 -8.45 0.68
N ALA A 109 11.38 -9.02 0.86
CA ALA A 109 10.29 -8.92 -0.11
C ALA A 109 9.80 -7.46 -0.19
N ARG A 110 9.68 -6.94 -1.41
CA ARG A 110 9.20 -5.57 -1.67
C ARG A 110 7.69 -5.57 -1.90
N ARG A 111 7.04 -4.46 -1.55
CA ARG A 111 5.68 -4.16 -2.00
C ARG A 111 5.77 -3.52 -3.38
N SER A 112 5.54 -4.30 -4.43
CA SER A 112 5.59 -3.80 -5.81
C SER A 112 4.38 -2.93 -6.14
N ASP A 113 4.61 -1.89 -6.92
CA ASP A 113 3.59 -1.07 -7.57
C ASP A 113 3.81 -1.16 -9.09
N ALA A 114 3.06 -2.05 -9.73
CA ALA A 114 3.17 -2.35 -11.16
C ALA A 114 3.18 -1.08 -12.02
N TYR A 115 2.29 -0.14 -11.71
CA TYR A 115 2.15 1.11 -12.48
C TYR A 115 3.39 2.00 -12.35
N THR A 116 3.97 2.11 -11.15
CA THR A 116 5.24 2.84 -10.96
C THR A 116 6.40 2.16 -11.69
N VAL A 117 6.45 0.83 -11.68
CA VAL A 117 7.51 0.08 -12.37
C VAL A 117 7.41 0.26 -13.89
N ILE A 118 6.21 0.14 -14.45
CA ILE A 118 5.96 0.34 -15.89
C ILE A 118 6.29 1.79 -16.28
N TYR A 119 5.77 2.77 -15.53
CA TYR A 119 6.03 4.18 -15.77
C TYR A 119 7.53 4.50 -15.82
N ARG A 120 8.31 4.07 -14.82
CA ARG A 120 9.76 4.29 -14.78
C ARG A 120 10.50 3.60 -15.93
N THR A 121 10.07 2.39 -16.29
CA THR A 121 10.61 1.65 -17.44
C THR A 121 10.38 2.40 -18.74
N MET A 122 9.17 2.94 -18.93
CA MET A 122 8.81 3.75 -20.09
C MET A 122 9.61 5.05 -20.16
N LEU A 123 9.74 5.79 -19.05
CA LEU A 123 10.55 7.01 -19.02
C LEU A 123 12.01 6.75 -19.42
N LYS A 124 12.58 5.64 -18.94
CA LYS A 124 13.95 5.24 -19.29
C LYS A 124 14.09 4.91 -20.78
N ALA A 125 13.10 4.24 -21.37
CA ALA A 125 13.11 3.87 -22.79
C ALA A 125 12.92 5.08 -23.72
N VAL A 126 12.05 6.01 -23.34
CA VAL A 126 11.76 7.23 -24.13
C VAL A 126 12.88 8.28 -24.00
N GLY A 127 13.65 8.26 -22.90
CA GLY A 127 14.75 9.19 -22.66
C GLY A 127 14.30 10.63 -22.33
N GLN A 128 13.00 10.84 -22.07
CA GLN A 128 12.42 12.12 -21.66
C GLN A 128 11.53 11.91 -20.44
N SER A 129 11.72 12.69 -19.39
CA SER A 129 11.07 12.50 -18.08
C SER A 129 9.91 13.47 -17.78
N SER A 130 9.70 14.51 -18.60
CA SER A 130 8.85 15.66 -18.21
C SER A 130 7.48 15.75 -18.89
N ARG A 131 7.16 14.88 -19.87
CA ARG A 131 5.95 15.05 -20.72
C ARG A 131 4.74 14.22 -20.30
N VAL A 132 4.89 13.18 -19.49
CA VAL A 132 3.81 12.25 -19.13
C VAL A 132 3.76 12.10 -17.62
N LYS A 133 2.59 12.26 -17.01
CA LYS A 133 2.43 12.02 -15.57
C LYS A 133 2.26 10.54 -15.29
N ARG A 134 2.63 10.11 -14.09
CA ARG A 134 2.44 8.72 -13.63
C ARG A 134 0.97 8.31 -13.71
N ASP A 135 0.05 9.20 -13.33
CA ASP A 135 -1.37 8.86 -13.25
C ASP A 135 -2.00 8.67 -14.63
N ASP A 136 -1.60 9.47 -15.63
CA ASP A 136 -1.99 9.27 -17.03
C ASP A 136 -1.49 7.90 -17.54
N CYS A 137 -0.25 7.53 -17.18
CA CYS A 137 0.31 6.22 -17.51
C CYS A 137 -0.45 5.08 -16.83
N LYS A 138 -0.80 5.24 -15.54
CA LYS A 138 -1.62 4.26 -14.80
C LYS A 138 -2.97 4.06 -15.49
N GLN A 139 -3.65 5.14 -15.87
CA GLN A 139 -4.94 5.07 -16.57
C GLN A 139 -4.82 4.39 -17.93
N ALA A 140 -3.73 4.62 -18.68
CA ALA A 140 -3.50 3.94 -19.95
C ALA A 140 -3.24 2.42 -19.79
N VAL A 141 -2.58 2.02 -18.71
CA VAL A 141 -2.30 0.60 -18.40
C VAL A 141 -3.52 -0.13 -17.85
N ASN A 142 -4.37 0.58 -17.10
CA ASN A 142 -5.61 0.06 -16.53
C ASN A 142 -6.80 0.95 -16.96
N PRO A 143 -7.22 0.85 -18.23
CA PRO A 143 -8.27 1.67 -18.82
C PRO A 143 -9.67 1.33 -18.30
#